data_AF-A0A537WNN0-F1
#
_entry.id   AF-A0A537WNN0-F1
#
_cell.length_a   1.000
_cell.length_b   1.000
_cell.length_c   1.000
_cell.angle_alpha   90.00
_cell.angle_beta   90.00
_cell.angle_gamma   90.00
#
_symmetry.space_group_name_H-M   'P 1'
#
loop_
_entity.id
_entity.type
_entity.pdbx_description
1 polymer ?
#
loop_
_entity_poly.entity_id
_entity_poly.type
_entity_poly.pdbx_seq_one_letter_code
_entity_poly.pdbx_strand_id
1 'polypeptide(L)'
;IRRTAHPEGLPTGKAVATSAGNLPARWVIHTVGPVFSKSEDRSALLASCHTEALRVADELGARSVAFPAISTGVYGYPVELAAPVAVRAVIGSNTKVEEVRFVLFGEDAFRAFEDALSEAT
;
A
#
# COMPACT_ATOMS: atom_id res chain seq x y z
N ILE A 1 -16.12 -9.94 -5.75
CA ILE A 1 -15.53 -8.61 -6.10
C ILE A 1 -15.79 -8.27 -7.56
N ARG A 2 -15.07 -8.84 -8.54
CA ARG A 2 -15.33 -8.49 -9.96
C ARG A 2 -16.77 -8.77 -10.41
N ARG A 3 -17.32 -9.92 -10.05
CA ARG A 3 -18.71 -10.28 -10.41
C ARG A 3 -19.81 -9.40 -9.78
N THR A 4 -19.54 -8.68 -8.69
CA THR A 4 -20.61 -8.14 -7.82
C THR A 4 -20.44 -6.68 -7.40
N ALA A 5 -19.21 -6.18 -7.30
CA ALA A 5 -18.93 -4.84 -6.78
C ALA A 5 -18.04 -4.01 -7.72
N HIS A 6 -17.11 -4.66 -8.43
CA HIS A 6 -16.15 -3.99 -9.32
C HIS A 6 -16.05 -4.72 -10.67
N PRO A 7 -17.13 -4.77 -11.47
CA PRO A 7 -17.14 -5.45 -12.78
C PRO A 7 -16.10 -4.87 -13.74
N GLU A 8 -15.94 -3.55 -13.74
CA GLU A 8 -14.97 -2.83 -14.57
C GLU A 8 -13.57 -2.72 -13.93
N GLY A 9 -13.35 -3.40 -12.80
CA GLY A 9 -12.12 -3.29 -12.03
C GLY A 9 -12.16 -2.24 -10.93
N LEU A 10 -11.09 -2.22 -10.13
CA LEU A 10 -10.94 -1.31 -9.00
C LEU A 10 -10.20 -0.05 -9.48
N PRO A 11 -10.71 1.17 -9.20
CA PRO A 11 -10.01 2.39 -9.54
C PRO A 11 -8.65 2.50 -8.84
N THR A 12 -7.70 3.19 -9.48
CA THR A 12 -6.40 3.52 -8.88
C THR A 12 -6.58 4.24 -7.55
N GLY A 13 -5.78 3.88 -6.56
CA GLY A 13 -5.84 4.44 -5.21
C GLY A 13 -6.94 3.85 -4.32
N LYS A 14 -7.77 2.92 -4.81
CA LYS A 14 -8.80 2.25 -4.01
C LYS A 14 -8.37 0.85 -3.59
N ALA A 15 -8.95 0.38 -2.47
CA ALA A 15 -8.67 -0.92 -1.89
C ALA A 15 -9.94 -1.75 -1.63
N VAL A 16 -9.83 -3.07 -1.75
CA VAL A 16 -10.89 -4.06 -1.44
C VAL A 16 -10.31 -5.33 -0.88
N ALA A 17 -11.05 -6.07 -0.05
CA ALA A 17 -10.55 -7.29 0.58
C ALA A 17 -11.21 -8.56 0.08
N THR A 18 -10.44 -9.64 0.04
CA THR A 18 -10.93 -11.02 -0.05
C THR A 18 -10.47 -11.83 1.15
N SER A 19 -11.03 -13.03 1.34
CA SER A 19 -10.34 -14.07 2.11
C SER A 19 -8.96 -14.35 1.51
N ALA A 20 -8.01 -14.82 2.32
CA ALA A 20 -6.67 -15.13 1.86
C ALA A 20 -6.50 -16.54 1.26
N GLY A 21 -7.54 -17.37 1.27
CA GLY A 21 -7.45 -18.75 0.81
C GLY A 21 -6.54 -19.59 1.72
N ASN A 22 -5.49 -20.18 1.16
CA ASN A 22 -4.55 -21.05 1.89
C ASN A 22 -3.36 -20.31 2.50
N LEU A 23 -3.32 -18.98 2.41
CA LEU A 23 -2.26 -18.18 3.03
C LEU A 23 -2.43 -18.15 4.56
N PRO A 24 -1.33 -17.96 5.32
CA PRO A 24 -1.40 -17.80 6.78
C PRO A 24 -2.09 -16.49 7.21
N ALA A 25 -2.17 -15.50 6.32
CA ALA A 25 -2.94 -14.29 6.54
C ALA A 25 -4.46 -14.59 6.54
N ARG A 26 -5.25 -13.77 7.23
CA ARG A 26 -6.72 -13.93 7.24
C ARG A 26 -7.37 -13.33 5.99
N TRP A 27 -6.83 -12.22 5.51
CA TRP A 27 -7.34 -11.47 4.35
C TRP A 27 -6.21 -11.08 3.42
N VAL A 28 -6.57 -10.84 2.16
CA VAL A 28 -5.75 -10.11 1.21
C VAL A 28 -6.49 -8.84 0.84
N ILE A 29 -5.86 -7.70 1.11
CA ILE A 29 -6.35 -6.38 0.70
C ILE A 29 -5.69 -6.03 -0.63
N HIS A 30 -6.49 -5.98 -1.67
CA HIS A 30 -6.09 -5.64 -3.04
C HIS A 30 -6.21 -4.13 -3.22
N THR A 31 -5.16 -3.49 -3.71
CA THR A 31 -5.16 -2.06 -4.04
C THR A 31 -4.50 -1.84 -5.39
N VAL A 32 -4.93 -0.81 -6.12
CA VAL A 32 -4.39 -0.50 -7.45
C VAL A 32 -3.49 0.72 -7.36
N GLY A 33 -2.18 0.49 -7.39
CA GLY A 33 -1.17 1.55 -7.44
C GLY A 33 -1.21 2.36 -8.73
N PRO A 34 -0.77 3.63 -8.73
CA PRO A 34 -0.60 4.38 -9.97
C PRO A 34 0.60 3.86 -10.77
N VAL A 35 0.49 3.89 -12.10
CA VAL A 35 1.67 3.82 -12.99
C VAL A 35 2.47 5.11 -12.82
N PHE A 36 3.80 5.05 -12.77
CA PHE A 36 4.62 6.26 -12.63
C PHE A 36 4.49 7.20 -13.82
N SER A 37 4.56 8.51 -13.56
CA SER A 37 4.62 9.55 -14.58
C SER A 37 5.73 10.52 -14.24
N LYS A 38 6.54 10.89 -15.24
CA LYS A 38 7.56 11.94 -15.10
C LYS A 38 6.97 13.35 -15.17
N SER A 39 5.74 13.49 -15.68
CA SER A 39 5.10 14.79 -15.95
C SER A 39 3.89 15.08 -15.07
N GLU A 40 3.37 14.08 -14.35
CA GLU A 40 2.22 14.22 -13.46
C GLU A 40 2.59 13.73 -12.07
N ASP A 41 2.24 14.51 -11.04
CA ASP A 41 2.34 14.04 -9.67
C ASP A 41 1.24 13.01 -9.37
N ARG A 42 1.68 11.79 -9.03
CA ARG A 42 0.81 10.66 -8.67
C ARG A 42 1.00 10.22 -7.22
N SER A 43 1.71 11.01 -6.43
CA SER A 43 1.98 10.73 -5.01
C SER A 43 0.69 10.61 -4.19
N ALA A 44 -0.32 11.44 -4.45
CA ALA A 44 -1.61 11.36 -3.78
C ALA A 44 -2.34 10.04 -4.03
N LEU A 45 -2.27 9.49 -5.26
CA LEU A 45 -2.84 8.19 -5.58
C LEU A 45 -2.07 7.05 -4.90
N LEU A 46 -0.74 7.14 -4.84
CA LEU A 46 0.09 6.16 -4.13
C LEU A 46 -0.16 6.21 -2.61
N ALA A 47 -0.28 7.40 -2.02
CA ALA A 47 -0.67 7.56 -0.62
C ALA A 47 -2.05 6.96 -0.36
N SER A 48 -3.03 7.23 -1.24
CA SER A 48 -4.39 6.68 -1.17
C SER A 48 -4.39 5.14 -1.13
N CYS A 49 -3.46 4.48 -1.82
CA CYS A 49 -3.38 3.02 -1.79
C CYS A 49 -3.14 2.47 -0.38
N HIS A 50 -2.30 3.16 0.41
CA HIS A 50 -1.95 2.76 1.78
C HIS A 50 -3.07 3.14 2.75
N THR A 51 -3.60 4.36 2.65
CA THR A 51 -4.66 4.85 3.55
C THR A 51 -5.98 4.09 3.35
N GLU A 52 -6.38 3.80 2.10
CA GLU A 52 -7.57 2.98 1.82
C GLU A 52 -7.38 1.53 2.26
N ALA A 53 -6.17 0.98 2.14
CA ALA A 53 -5.89 -0.37 2.64
C ALA A 53 -5.97 -0.45 4.17
N LEU A 54 -5.46 0.56 4.89
CA LEU A 54 -5.62 0.65 6.34
C LEU A 54 -7.08 0.83 6.76
N ARG A 55 -7.85 1.66 6.04
CA ARG A 55 -9.31 1.79 6.26
C ARG A 55 -10.02 0.44 6.12
N VAL A 56 -9.70 -0.30 5.06
CA VAL A 56 -10.28 -1.65 4.85
C VAL A 56 -9.81 -2.62 5.93
N ALA A 57 -8.57 -2.53 6.39
CA ALA A 57 -8.06 -3.34 7.50
C ALA A 57 -8.82 -3.07 8.79
N ASP A 58 -9.14 -1.80 9.09
CA ASP A 58 -9.94 -1.41 10.25
C ASP A 58 -11.37 -1.96 10.18
N GLU A 59 -12.00 -1.92 9.02
CA GLU A 59 -13.33 -2.49 8.78
C GLU A 59 -13.37 -4.01 9.01
N LEU A 60 -12.27 -4.70 8.74
CA LEU A 60 -12.11 -6.14 8.98
C LEU A 60 -11.69 -6.46 10.43
N GLY A 61 -11.32 -5.45 11.23
CA GLY A 61 -10.77 -5.63 12.57
C GLY A 61 -9.37 -6.27 12.55
N ALA A 62 -8.58 -6.06 11.49
CA ALA A 62 -7.19 -6.49 11.44
C ALA A 62 -6.32 -5.60 12.35
N ARG A 63 -5.39 -6.22 13.09
CA ARG A 63 -4.44 -5.50 13.96
C ARG A 63 -3.03 -5.43 13.40
N SER A 64 -2.73 -6.20 12.36
CA SER A 64 -1.47 -6.11 11.63
C SER A 64 -1.69 -6.16 10.13
N VAL A 65 -0.86 -5.40 9.39
CA VAL A 65 -0.90 -5.31 7.92
C VAL A 65 0.53 -5.36 7.37
N ALA A 66 0.73 -6.12 6.30
CA ALA A 66 1.98 -6.13 5.54
C ALA A 66 1.76 -5.46 4.17
N PHE A 67 2.60 -4.49 3.83
CA PHE A 67 2.62 -3.82 2.53
C PHE A 67 3.86 -4.23 1.72
N PRO A 68 3.72 -4.52 0.42
CA PRO A 68 4.86 -4.49 -0.49
C PRO A 68 5.23 -3.03 -0.83
N ALA A 69 6.31 -2.83 -1.58
CA ALA A 69 6.60 -1.54 -2.22
C ALA A 69 5.62 -1.31 -3.40
N ILE A 70 4.43 -0.76 -3.11
CA ILE A 70 3.36 -0.56 -4.11
C ILE A 70 3.87 0.32 -5.26
N SER A 71 3.55 -0.08 -6.49
CA SER A 71 3.93 0.58 -7.75
C SER A 71 5.41 0.56 -8.14
N THR A 72 6.33 0.03 -7.34
CA THR A 72 7.77 0.06 -7.64
C THR A 72 8.27 -1.07 -8.54
N GLY A 73 7.40 -2.04 -8.86
CA GLY A 73 7.66 -3.09 -9.85
C GLY A 73 7.39 -2.62 -11.28
N VAL A 74 6.58 -3.38 -12.02
CA VAL A 74 6.24 -3.08 -13.43
C VAL A 74 5.60 -1.70 -13.65
N TYR A 75 5.02 -1.08 -12.62
CA TYR A 75 4.47 0.28 -12.69
C TYR A 75 5.53 1.38 -12.66
N GLY A 76 6.79 1.03 -12.41
CA GLY A 76 7.96 1.88 -12.66
C GLY A 76 8.09 3.08 -11.73
N TYR A 77 7.42 3.08 -10.57
CA TYR A 77 7.56 4.15 -9.58
C TYR A 77 8.94 4.03 -8.91
N PRO A 78 9.84 5.03 -9.02
CA PRO A 78 11.14 4.98 -8.38
C PRO A 78 10.99 4.78 -6.88
N VAL A 79 11.71 3.82 -6.31
CA VAL A 79 11.49 3.40 -4.92
C VAL A 79 11.83 4.53 -3.93
N GLU A 80 12.82 5.35 -4.26
CA GLU A 80 13.26 6.52 -3.51
C GLU A 80 12.18 7.61 -3.47
N LEU A 81 11.29 7.65 -4.46
CA LEU A 81 10.14 8.57 -4.48
C LEU A 81 8.90 7.93 -3.84
N ALA A 82 8.75 6.61 -3.94
CA ALA A 82 7.60 5.87 -3.42
C ALA A 82 7.66 5.68 -1.90
N ALA A 83 8.83 5.32 -1.37
CA ALA A 83 9.06 5.04 0.04
C ALA A 83 8.59 6.17 0.97
N PRO A 84 9.02 7.44 0.78
CA PRO A 84 8.57 8.53 1.65
C PRO A 84 7.07 8.80 1.55
N VAL A 85 6.43 8.54 0.40
CA VAL A 85 4.98 8.65 0.24
C VAL A 85 4.27 7.55 1.03
N ALA A 86 4.73 6.32 0.91
CA ALA A 86 4.17 5.15 1.60
C ALA A 86 4.28 5.29 3.12
N VAL A 87 5.47 5.61 3.62
CA VAL A 87 5.75 5.75 5.06
C VAL A 87 4.92 6.86 5.68
N ARG A 88 4.92 8.07 5.09
CA ARG A 88 4.13 9.19 5.60
C ARG A 88 2.63 8.90 5.58
N ALA A 89 2.14 8.23 4.54
CA ALA A 89 0.73 7.84 4.46
C ALA A 89 0.35 6.87 5.60
N VAL A 90 1.21 5.91 5.91
CA VAL A 90 0.97 4.96 7.01
C VAL A 90 1.05 5.66 8.37
N ILE A 91 2.10 6.42 8.65
CA ILE A 91 2.28 7.10 9.95
C ILE A 91 1.19 8.15 10.19
N GLY A 92 0.79 8.89 9.16
CA GLY A 92 -0.25 9.91 9.24
C GLY A 92 -1.68 9.35 9.25
N SER A 93 -1.87 8.03 9.11
CA SER A 93 -3.19 7.41 9.11
C SER A 93 -3.72 7.24 10.52
N ASN A 94 -4.94 7.70 10.76
CA ASN A 94 -5.70 7.34 11.96
C ASN A 94 -6.31 5.94 11.78
N THR A 95 -5.60 4.91 12.21
CA THR A 95 -5.98 3.49 12.06
C THR A 95 -5.92 2.75 13.39
N LYS A 96 -6.65 1.64 13.51
CA LYS A 96 -6.60 0.72 14.66
C LYS A 96 -5.57 -0.40 14.48
N VAL A 97 -4.91 -0.45 13.32
CA VAL A 97 -3.79 -1.37 13.07
C VAL A 97 -2.63 -1.03 14.01
N GLU A 98 -2.19 -2.01 14.78
CA GLU A 98 -1.14 -1.89 15.80
C GLU A 98 0.26 -2.08 15.19
N GLU A 99 0.37 -2.88 14.12
CA GLU A 99 1.64 -3.18 13.47
C GLU A 99 1.52 -3.09 11.94
N VAL A 100 2.36 -2.28 11.32
CA VAL A 100 2.55 -2.26 9.87
C VAL A 100 3.96 -2.72 9.52
N ARG A 101 4.08 -3.68 8.59
CA ARG A 101 5.36 -4.15 8.06
C ARG A 101 5.48 -3.83 6.58
N PHE A 102 6.55 -3.18 6.16
CA PHE A 102 6.93 -3.10 4.76
C PHE A 102 7.79 -4.33 4.41
N VAL A 103 7.29 -5.20 3.52
CA VAL A 103 7.97 -6.41 3.06
C VAL A 103 8.62 -6.11 1.71
N LEU A 104 9.93 -5.87 1.76
CA LEU A 104 10.68 -5.27 0.66
C LEU A 104 11.59 -6.32 0.02
N PHE A 105 11.69 -6.27 -1.31
CA PHE A 105 12.55 -7.17 -2.07
C PHE A 105 13.80 -6.43 -2.52
N GLY A 106 14.96 -6.89 -2.02
CA GLY A 106 16.26 -6.31 -2.35
C GLY A 106 16.70 -5.19 -1.39
N GLU A 107 18.01 -4.96 -1.39
CA GLU A 107 18.68 -4.01 -0.50
C GLU A 107 18.30 -2.55 -0.81
N ASP A 108 18.18 -2.18 -2.09
CA ASP A 108 17.88 -0.81 -2.49
C ASP A 108 16.49 -0.37 -1.99
N ALA A 109 15.50 -1.25 -2.08
CA ALA A 109 14.17 -0.99 -1.54
C ALA A 109 14.19 -0.93 -0.01
N PHE A 110 14.93 -1.82 0.65
CA PHE A 110 15.08 -1.80 2.10
C PHE A 110 15.63 -0.46 2.58
N ARG A 111 16.76 0.00 2.01
CA ARG A 111 17.40 1.28 2.37
C ARG A 111 16.48 2.47 2.14
N ALA A 112 15.82 2.54 0.98
CA ALA A 112 14.91 3.64 0.69
C ALA A 112 13.77 3.77 1.71
N PHE A 113 13.23 2.65 2.19
CA PHE A 113 12.20 2.65 3.23
C PHE A 113 12.75 2.87 4.65
N GLU A 114 13.97 2.40 4.93
CA GLU A 114 14.67 2.66 6.20
C GLU A 114 14.99 4.15 6.37
N ASP A 115 15.52 4.78 5.33
CA ASP A 115 15.77 6.23 5.28
C ASP A 115 14.46 7.01 5.45
N ALA A 116 13.43 6.65 4.68
CA ALA A 116 12.13 7.30 4.74
C ALA A 116 11.45 7.16 6.12
N LEU A 117 11.62 6.02 6.80
CA LEU A 117 11.11 5.80 8.16
C LEU A 117 11.87 6.67 9.16
N SER A 118 13.21 6.68 9.08
CA SER A 118 14.06 7.46 9.98
C SER A 118 13.81 8.96 9.89
N GLU A 119 13.45 9.48 8.72
CA GLU A 119 13.08 10.90 8.54
C GLU A 119 11.69 11.24 9.08
N ALA A 120 10.79 10.24 9.20
CA ALA A 120 9.39 10.45 9.55
C ALA A 120 9.09 10.24 11.05
N THR A 121 10.06 9.74 11.82
CA THR A 121 9.96 9.46 13.27
C THR A 121 11.00 10.24 14.06
#